data_AF-A0A3M2BLX2-F1
#
_entry.id   AF-A0A3M2BLX2-F1
#
_cell.length_a   1.000
_cell.length_b   1.000
_cell.length_c   1.000
_cell.angle_alpha   90.00
_cell.angle_beta   90.00
_cell.angle_gamma   90.00
#
_symmetry.space_group_name_H-M   'P 1'
#
loop_
_entity.id
_entity.type
_entity.pdbx_description
1 polymer ?
#
loop_
_entity_poly.entity_id
_entity_poly.type
_entity_poly.pdbx_seq_one_letter_code
_entity_poly.pdbx_strand_id
1 'polypeptide(L)'
;MEGERGAGSWRAPALAKEDDFRVERRAAAIQNRRWRLQEAVRREVISDQLAQVALFRDLACLSPTFLAQDLIQRLVGAGLVRDRAFVAQARAFDRALKQRLRQLDASDPSSPHLCFFAGYLSRRPIDPGRLVRFELREPSLADGLAAGAGRGLIFALETALMAFLVGFCFERDHLR
;
A
#
# COMPACT_ATOMS: atom_id res chain seq x y z
N MET A 1 -20.86 30.98 -30.61
CA MET A 1 -20.63 29.51 -30.54
C MET A 1 -19.45 29.21 -29.63
N GLU A 2 -19.55 29.70 -28.39
CA GLU A 2 -18.61 29.41 -27.30
C GLU A 2 -19.38 28.59 -26.25
N GLY A 3 -18.74 27.57 -25.68
CA GLY A 3 -19.38 26.58 -24.82
C GLY A 3 -19.45 25.26 -25.58
N GLU A 4 -18.44 24.41 -25.52
CA GLU A 4 -18.28 23.43 -24.44
C GLU A 4 -16.80 23.00 -24.27
N ARG A 5 -15.83 23.91 -24.35
CA ARG A 5 -14.41 23.58 -24.05
C ARG A 5 -14.12 23.45 -22.54
N GLY A 6 -15.12 23.12 -21.73
CA GLY A 6 -15.13 23.39 -20.29
C GLY A 6 -14.86 22.23 -19.33
N ALA A 7 -14.82 20.97 -19.79
CA ALA A 7 -14.79 19.84 -18.84
C ALA A 7 -13.90 18.68 -19.30
N GLY A 8 -12.58 18.90 -19.32
CA GLY A 8 -11.60 17.81 -19.40
C GLY A 8 -11.74 16.87 -20.62
N SER A 9 -12.31 17.36 -21.72
CA SER A 9 -12.39 16.65 -23.00
C SER A 9 -11.40 17.26 -23.99
N TRP A 10 -10.75 16.41 -24.79
CA TRP A 10 -9.81 16.84 -25.83
C TRP A 10 -10.51 17.55 -26.99
N ARG A 11 -11.74 17.11 -27.31
CA ARG A 11 -12.64 17.70 -28.31
C ARG A 11 -14.05 17.76 -27.71
N ALA A 12 -14.95 18.51 -28.34
CA ALA A 12 -16.36 18.46 -27.94
C ALA A 12 -16.91 17.05 -28.20
N PRO A 13 -17.69 16.45 -27.28
CA PRO A 13 -18.22 15.09 -27.45
C PRO A 13 -19.03 14.89 -28.73
N ALA A 14 -19.75 15.93 -29.19
CA ALA A 14 -20.47 15.91 -30.46
C ALA A 14 -19.55 15.68 -31.66
N LEU A 15 -18.41 16.37 -31.70
CA LEU A 15 -17.40 16.24 -32.75
C LEU A 15 -16.66 14.90 -32.67
N ALA A 16 -16.34 14.44 -31.46
CA ALA A 16 -15.70 13.14 -31.26
C ALA A 16 -16.62 11.95 -31.61
N LYS A 17 -17.95 12.14 -31.64
CA LYS A 17 -18.89 11.11 -32.05
C LYS A 17 -18.84 10.84 -33.56
N GLU A 18 -18.44 11.82 -34.38
CA GLU A 18 -18.35 11.69 -35.85
C GLU A 18 -17.34 10.63 -36.28
N ASP A 19 -16.28 10.42 -35.49
CA ASP A 19 -15.24 9.41 -35.75
C ASP A 19 -15.27 8.22 -34.78
N ASP A 20 -16.41 7.99 -34.10
CA ASP A 20 -16.58 6.98 -33.03
C ASP A 20 -15.50 7.05 -31.93
N PHE A 21 -15.06 8.26 -31.60
CA PHE A 21 -14.07 8.54 -30.58
C PHE A 21 -12.71 7.86 -30.83
N ARG A 22 -12.35 7.60 -32.09
CA ARG A 22 -11.14 6.83 -32.44
C ARG A 22 -9.86 7.48 -31.93
N VAL A 23 -9.74 8.80 -32.03
CA VAL A 23 -8.56 9.55 -31.58
C VAL A 23 -8.46 9.53 -30.06
N GLU A 24 -9.58 9.74 -29.38
CA GLU A 24 -9.70 9.74 -27.92
C GLU A 24 -9.40 8.37 -27.35
N ARG A 25 -9.89 7.28 -27.97
CA ARG A 25 -9.56 5.91 -27.58
C ARG A 25 -8.06 5.65 -27.66
N ARG A 26 -7.40 6.12 -28.73
CA ARG A 26 -5.95 6.00 -28.87
C ARG A 26 -5.21 6.80 -27.81
N ALA A 27 -5.62 8.04 -27.56
CA ALA A 27 -5.04 8.90 -26.53
C ALA A 27 -5.23 8.29 -25.12
N ALA A 28 -6.43 7.81 -24.81
CA ALA A 28 -6.76 7.13 -23.56
C ALA A 28 -5.93 5.86 -23.39
N ALA A 29 -5.69 5.08 -24.45
CA ALA A 29 -4.84 3.89 -24.40
C ALA A 29 -3.38 4.24 -24.09
N ILE A 30 -2.83 5.30 -24.71
CA ILE A 30 -1.48 5.80 -24.43
C ILE A 30 -1.39 6.29 -22.99
N GLN A 31 -2.36 7.06 -22.51
CA GLN A 31 -2.36 7.58 -21.15
C GLN A 31 -2.51 6.46 -20.11
N ASN A 32 -3.37 5.48 -20.36
CA ASN A 32 -3.47 4.27 -19.56
C ASN A 32 -2.13 3.54 -19.47
N ARG A 33 -1.42 3.40 -20.58
CA ARG A 33 -0.09 2.76 -20.61
C ARG A 33 0.91 3.54 -19.77
N ARG A 34 0.98 4.86 -19.95
CA ARG A 34 1.86 5.75 -19.16
C ARG A 34 1.56 5.64 -17.67
N TRP A 35 0.28 5.74 -17.30
CA TRP A 35 -0.16 5.61 -15.91
C TRP A 35 0.24 4.26 -15.29
N ARG A 36 0.04 3.14 -16.01
CA ARG A 36 0.43 1.81 -15.53
C ARG A 36 1.93 1.71 -15.28
N LEU A 37 2.75 2.27 -16.17
CA LEU A 37 4.22 2.28 -16.00
C LEU A 37 4.62 3.11 -14.78
N GLN A 38 4.08 4.32 -14.63
CA GLN A 38 4.35 5.17 -13.46
C GLN A 38 3.91 4.49 -12.16
N GLU A 39 2.75 3.84 -12.17
CA GLU A 39 2.22 3.11 -11.03
C GLU A 39 3.10 1.91 -10.66
N ALA A 40 3.65 1.19 -11.64
CA ALA A 40 4.59 0.11 -11.40
C ALA A 40 5.86 0.63 -10.70
N VAL A 41 6.45 1.72 -11.22
CA VAL A 41 7.64 2.35 -10.62
C VAL A 41 7.34 2.83 -9.19
N ARG A 42 6.20 3.50 -8.96
CA ARG A 42 5.82 3.92 -7.59
C ARG A 42 5.71 2.75 -6.63
N ARG A 43 5.15 1.62 -7.08
CA ARG A 43 5.01 0.42 -6.25
C ARG A 43 6.34 -0.20 -5.89
N GLU A 44 7.27 -0.21 -6.84
CA GLU A 44 8.64 -0.67 -6.66
C GLU A 44 9.37 0.21 -5.65
N VAL A 45 9.35 1.54 -5.82
CA VAL A 45 9.96 2.49 -4.87
C VAL A 45 9.45 2.30 -3.45
N ILE A 46 8.13 2.16 -3.24
CA ILE A 46 7.57 1.92 -1.91
C ILE A 46 8.04 0.56 -1.35
N SER A 47 8.14 -0.46 -2.20
CA SER A 47 8.64 -1.78 -1.79
C SER A 47 10.09 -1.72 -1.35
N ASP A 48 10.93 -1.01 -2.11
CA ASP A 48 12.34 -0.83 -1.82
C ASP A 48 12.56 -0.04 -0.53
N GLN A 49 11.78 1.02 -0.30
CA GLN A 49 11.81 1.77 0.95
C GLN A 49 11.48 0.89 2.16
N LEU A 50 10.44 0.05 2.05
CA LEU A 50 10.08 -0.90 3.12
C LEU A 50 11.15 -1.97 3.34
N ALA A 51 11.86 -2.39 2.28
CA ALA A 51 12.97 -3.32 2.36
C ALA A 51 14.21 -2.69 3.01
N GLN A 52 14.54 -1.45 2.65
CA GLN A 52 15.64 -0.69 3.26
C GLN A 52 15.40 -0.47 4.75
N VAL A 53 14.19 -0.05 5.14
CA VAL A 53 13.84 0.08 6.57
C VAL A 53 13.98 -1.26 7.29
N ALA A 54 13.56 -2.38 6.68
CA ALA A 54 13.74 -3.70 7.27
C ALA A 54 15.22 -4.01 7.53
N LEU A 55 16.08 -3.78 6.53
CA LEU A 55 17.52 -4.00 6.65
C LEU A 55 18.14 -3.17 7.78
N PHE A 56 17.81 -1.86 7.86
CA PHE A 56 18.30 -1.00 8.93
C PHE A 56 17.86 -1.50 10.31
N ARG A 57 16.62 -1.95 10.45
CA ARG A 57 16.14 -2.52 11.72
C ARG A 57 16.84 -3.81 12.05
N ASP A 58 17.13 -4.64 11.04
CA ASP A 58 17.84 -5.90 11.24
C ASP A 58 19.26 -5.66 11.76
N LEU A 59 19.94 -4.63 11.26
CA LEU A 59 21.24 -4.18 11.77
C LEU A 59 21.14 -3.53 13.16
N ALA A 60 20.13 -2.69 13.38
CA ALA A 60 19.94 -2.01 14.67
C ALA A 60 19.64 -2.98 15.81
N CYS A 61 19.08 -4.17 15.52
CA CYS A 61 18.87 -5.24 16.49
C CYS A 61 20.15 -5.82 17.11
N LEU A 62 21.35 -5.44 16.65
CA LEU A 62 22.60 -5.72 17.36
C LEU A 62 22.67 -5.00 18.72
N SER A 63 21.89 -3.93 18.91
CA SER A 63 21.70 -3.31 20.20
C SER A 63 20.59 -4.04 20.98
N PRO A 64 20.86 -4.53 22.21
CA PRO A 64 19.85 -5.17 23.04
C PRO A 64 18.64 -4.27 23.32
N THR A 65 18.88 -2.97 23.50
CA THR A 65 17.81 -1.98 23.70
C THR A 65 16.90 -1.89 22.48
N PHE A 66 17.47 -1.83 21.29
CA PHE A 66 16.69 -1.76 20.06
C PHE A 66 15.93 -3.07 19.80
N LEU A 67 16.56 -4.22 20.07
CA LEU A 67 15.92 -5.53 19.93
C LEU A 67 14.65 -5.63 20.81
N ALA A 68 14.73 -5.20 22.07
CA ALA A 68 13.57 -5.16 22.97
C ALA A 68 12.47 -4.21 22.46
N GLN A 69 12.85 -3.02 22.00
CA GLN A 69 11.89 -2.04 21.44
C GLN A 69 11.22 -2.56 20.16
N ASP A 70 11.98 -3.16 19.24
CA ASP A 70 11.46 -3.74 18.00
C ASP A 70 10.53 -4.92 18.28
N LEU A 71 10.85 -5.75 19.28
CA LEU A 71 9.99 -6.85 19.72
C LEU A 71 8.64 -6.33 20.24
N ILE A 72 8.63 -5.32 21.12
CA ILE A 72 7.39 -4.73 21.63
C ILE A 72 6.54 -4.14 20.48
N GLN A 73 7.18 -3.43 19.55
CA GLN A 73 6.47 -2.87 18.40
C GLN A 73 5.83 -3.97 17.54
N ARG A 74 6.53 -5.08 17.29
CA ARG A 74 5.99 -6.22 16.55
C ARG A 74 4.80 -6.86 17.29
N LEU A 75 4.91 -7.07 18.60
CA LEU A 75 3.85 -7.69 19.41
C LEU A 75 2.55 -6.89 19.41
N VAL A 76 2.65 -5.56 19.47
CA VAL A 76 1.49 -4.65 19.40
C VAL A 76 0.99 -4.46 17.96
N GLY A 77 1.66 -5.08 16.97
CA GLY A 77 1.30 -4.93 15.56
C GLY A 77 1.60 -3.52 15.02
N ALA A 78 2.54 -2.80 15.62
CA ALA A 78 2.93 -1.44 15.27
C ALA A 78 4.20 -1.39 14.40
N GLY A 79 4.63 -0.17 14.06
CA GLY A 79 5.84 0.08 13.27
C GLY A 79 5.78 -0.56 11.89
N LEU A 80 6.89 -1.18 11.46
CA LEU A 80 7.03 -1.72 10.10
C LEU A 80 5.99 -2.79 9.75
N VAL A 81 5.48 -3.53 10.75
CA VAL A 81 4.40 -4.52 10.54
C VAL A 81 3.12 -3.82 10.09
N ARG A 82 2.72 -2.76 10.79
CA ARG A 82 1.56 -1.93 10.46
C ARG A 82 1.73 -1.24 9.11
N ASP A 83 2.90 -0.69 8.83
CA ASP A 83 3.16 0.02 7.58
C ASP A 83 3.03 -0.90 6.36
N ARG A 84 3.55 -2.12 6.45
CA ARG A 84 3.38 -3.15 5.41
C ARG A 84 1.91 -3.52 5.23
N ALA A 85 1.18 -3.72 6.34
CA ALA A 85 -0.24 -4.03 6.29
C ALA A 85 -1.05 -2.90 5.65
N PHE A 86 -0.77 -1.64 6.02
CA PHE A 86 -1.39 -0.46 5.44
C PHE A 86 -1.14 -0.37 3.94
N VAL A 87 0.11 -0.51 3.49
CA VAL A 87 0.44 -0.46 2.05
C VAL A 87 -0.27 -1.56 1.28
N ALA A 88 -0.32 -2.78 1.81
CA ALA A 88 -1.04 -3.89 1.19
C ALA A 88 -2.54 -3.61 1.06
N GLN A 89 -3.17 -3.12 2.13
CA GLN A 89 -4.59 -2.78 2.17
C GLN A 89 -4.94 -1.59 1.28
N ALA A 90 -4.13 -0.53 1.29
CA ALA A 90 -4.30 0.64 0.42
C ALA A 90 -4.23 0.24 -1.06
N ARG A 91 -3.29 -0.65 -1.43
CA ARG A 91 -3.20 -1.18 -2.80
C ARG A 91 -4.40 -2.04 -3.17
N ALA A 92 -4.91 -2.85 -2.25
CA ALA A 92 -6.12 -3.64 -2.48
C ALA A 92 -7.35 -2.75 -2.67
N PHE A 93 -7.49 -1.73 -1.81
CA PHE A 93 -8.53 -0.72 -1.88
C PHE A 93 -8.50 0.06 -3.19
N ASP A 94 -7.33 0.55 -3.62
CA ASP A 94 -7.17 1.26 -4.90
C ASP A 94 -7.66 0.42 -6.10
N ARG A 95 -7.32 -0.89 -6.11
CA ARG A 95 -7.82 -1.81 -7.14
C ARG A 95 -9.33 -1.97 -7.10
N ALA A 96 -9.89 -2.19 -5.90
CA ALA A 96 -11.34 -2.35 -5.71
C ALA A 96 -12.10 -1.09 -6.11
N LEU A 97 -11.62 0.10 -5.73
CA LEU A 97 -12.22 1.38 -6.08
C LEU A 97 -12.18 1.62 -7.59
N LYS A 98 -11.02 1.43 -8.24
CA LYS A 98 -10.90 1.57 -9.70
C LYS A 98 -11.82 0.61 -10.46
N GLN A 99 -11.93 -0.63 -9.99
CA GLN A 99 -12.85 -1.61 -10.57
C GLN A 99 -14.31 -1.19 -10.39
N ARG A 100 -14.69 -0.71 -9.20
CA ARG A 100 -16.04 -0.24 -8.91
C ARG A 100 -16.41 0.97 -9.78
N LEU A 101 -15.51 1.94 -9.93
CA LEU A 101 -15.73 3.11 -10.79
C LEU A 101 -15.92 2.71 -12.25
N ARG A 102 -15.13 1.75 -12.76
CA ARG A 102 -15.32 1.22 -14.13
C ARG A 102 -16.66 0.52 -14.31
N GLN A 103 -17.12 -0.24 -13.31
CA GLN A 103 -18.43 -0.89 -13.36
C GLN A 103 -19.58 0.12 -13.35
N LEU A 104 -19.47 1.17 -12.51
CA LEU A 104 -20.46 2.24 -12.45
C LEU A 104 -20.51 3.01 -13.78
N ASP A 105 -19.36 3.37 -14.34
CA ASP A 105 -19.31 4.05 -15.63
C ASP A 105 -19.88 3.14 -16.74
N ALA A 106 -19.48 1.87 -16.84
CA ALA A 106 -19.99 0.91 -17.82
C ALA A 106 -21.51 0.63 -17.72
N SER A 107 -22.15 0.96 -16.59
CA SER A 107 -23.61 0.83 -16.44
C SER A 107 -24.39 1.96 -17.12
N ASP A 108 -23.70 2.99 -17.62
CA ASP A 108 -24.30 4.08 -18.38
C ASP A 108 -24.09 3.88 -19.90
N PRO A 109 -25.07 3.34 -20.64
CA PRO A 109 -24.94 3.09 -22.08
C PRO A 109 -24.77 4.38 -22.91
N SER A 110 -24.95 5.56 -22.31
CA SER A 110 -24.76 6.85 -22.97
C SER A 110 -23.33 7.40 -22.87
N SER A 111 -22.46 6.77 -22.06
CA SER A 111 -21.08 7.18 -21.84
C SER A 111 -20.13 6.48 -22.83
N PRO A 112 -19.12 7.18 -23.40
CA PRO A 112 -18.07 6.57 -24.22
C PRO A 112 -17.07 5.71 -23.42
N HIS A 113 -17.11 5.77 -22.08
CA HIS A 113 -16.25 5.03 -21.15
C HIS A 113 -14.74 5.27 -21.29
N LEU A 114 -14.34 6.48 -21.68
CA LEU A 114 -12.94 6.82 -21.90
C LEU A 114 -12.31 7.39 -20.62
N CYS A 115 -11.78 6.48 -19.81
CA CYS A 115 -10.99 6.82 -18.62
C CYS A 115 -9.91 7.87 -18.94
N PHE A 116 -9.65 8.78 -18.00
CA PHE A 116 -8.76 9.98 -18.07
C PHE A 116 -9.37 11.26 -18.66
N PHE A 117 -10.54 11.20 -19.29
CA PHE A 117 -11.19 12.37 -19.84
C PHE A 117 -12.57 12.53 -19.22
N ALA A 118 -12.72 13.51 -18.32
CA ALA A 118 -13.95 13.70 -17.55
C ALA A 118 -15.19 13.91 -18.46
N GLY A 119 -15.01 14.53 -19.62
CA GLY A 119 -16.09 14.74 -20.58
C GLY A 119 -16.56 13.48 -21.32
N TYR A 120 -15.88 12.34 -21.16
CA TYR A 120 -16.22 11.05 -21.78
C TYR A 120 -16.54 9.96 -20.75
N LEU A 121 -16.80 10.35 -19.50
CA LEU A 121 -17.28 9.50 -18.42
C LEU A 121 -18.76 9.79 -18.14
N SER A 122 -19.45 8.83 -17.51
CA SER A 122 -20.83 9.03 -17.06
C SER A 122 -20.92 10.23 -16.11
N ARG A 123 -21.92 11.08 -16.35
CA ARG A 123 -22.27 12.21 -15.48
C ARG A 123 -23.37 11.87 -14.48
N ARG A 124 -23.78 10.60 -14.40
CA ARG A 124 -24.82 10.19 -13.46
C ARG A 124 -24.34 10.43 -12.03
N PRO A 125 -25.22 10.92 -11.14
CA PRO A 125 -24.87 11.07 -9.74
C PRO A 125 -24.52 9.70 -9.15
N ILE A 126 -23.39 9.63 -8.46
CA ILE A 126 -22.96 8.43 -7.77
C ILE A 126 -23.45 8.52 -6.33
N ASP A 127 -24.24 7.52 -5.91
CA ASP A 127 -24.61 7.34 -4.51
C ASP A 127 -23.34 7.04 -3.68
N PRO A 128 -23.00 7.87 -2.68
CA PRO A 128 -21.84 7.66 -1.81
C PRO A 128 -21.84 6.29 -1.13
N GLY A 129 -23.02 5.72 -0.83
CA GLY A 129 -23.15 4.39 -0.23
C GLY A 129 -22.72 3.24 -1.15
N ARG A 130 -22.61 3.49 -2.46
CA ARG A 130 -22.16 2.49 -3.45
C ARG A 130 -20.65 2.48 -3.67
N LEU A 131 -19.93 3.43 -3.08
CA LEU A 131 -18.48 3.50 -3.13
C LEU A 131 -17.87 2.66 -2.02
N VAL A 132 -16.79 1.96 -2.36
CA VAL A 132 -16.01 1.23 -1.36
C VAL A 132 -15.36 2.26 -0.43
N ARG A 133 -15.51 2.10 0.87
CA ARG A 133 -14.83 2.92 1.89
C ARG A 133 -13.54 2.24 2.30
N PHE A 134 -12.49 3.03 2.49
CA PHE A 134 -11.26 2.51 3.03
C PHE A 134 -11.40 2.35 4.53
N GLU A 135 -11.16 1.14 5.02
CA GLU A 135 -11.09 0.83 6.44
C GLU A 135 -9.78 0.10 6.70
N LEU A 136 -8.93 0.71 7.52
CA LEU A 136 -7.68 0.09 7.93
C LEU A 136 -7.99 -1.00 8.95
N ARG A 137 -7.65 -2.25 8.59
CA ARG A 137 -7.62 -3.36 9.54
C ARG A 137 -6.26 -3.37 10.21
N GLU A 138 -6.24 -3.02 11.49
CA GLU A 138 -5.02 -3.09 12.28
C GLU A 138 -4.57 -4.55 12.42
N PRO A 139 -3.25 -4.83 12.47
CA PRO A 139 -2.75 -6.18 12.67
C PRO A 139 -3.26 -6.77 13.99
N SER A 140 -3.63 -8.05 13.98
CA SER A 140 -4.05 -8.72 15.20
C SER A 140 -2.85 -9.04 16.09
N LEU A 141 -3.10 -9.34 17.37
CA LEU A 141 -2.06 -9.84 18.28
C LEU A 141 -1.40 -11.12 17.75
N ALA A 142 -2.16 -11.98 17.07
CA ALA A 142 -1.62 -13.19 16.44
C ALA A 142 -0.64 -12.85 15.31
N ASP A 143 -0.97 -11.86 14.48
CA ASP A 143 -0.06 -11.36 13.43
C ASP A 143 1.20 -10.75 14.05
N GLY A 144 1.05 -10.02 15.15
CA GLY A 144 2.16 -9.43 15.90
C GLY A 144 3.09 -10.48 16.53
N LEU A 145 2.53 -11.52 17.14
CA LEU A 145 3.27 -12.66 17.68
C LEU A 145 4.02 -13.42 16.58
N ALA A 146 3.35 -13.72 15.46
CA ALA A 146 3.98 -14.38 14.34
C ALA A 146 5.13 -13.53 13.75
N ALA A 147 4.94 -12.21 13.63
CA ALA A 147 5.96 -11.28 13.15
C ALA A 147 7.12 -11.09 14.14
N GLY A 148 6.88 -11.30 15.44
CA GLY A 148 7.84 -11.16 16.53
C GLY A 148 8.61 -12.42 16.89
N ALA A 149 8.11 -13.62 16.53
CA ALA A 149 8.63 -14.91 17.00
C ALA A 149 10.14 -15.08 16.81
N GLY A 150 10.66 -14.79 15.61
CA GLY A 150 12.09 -14.90 15.31
C GLY A 150 12.95 -13.94 16.14
N ARG A 151 12.50 -12.70 16.35
CA ARG A 151 13.20 -11.71 17.19
C ARG A 151 13.12 -12.08 18.67
N GLY A 152 11.99 -12.62 19.11
CA GLY A 152 11.81 -13.14 20.47
C GLY A 152 12.76 -14.29 20.78
N LEU A 153 12.99 -15.20 19.83
CA LEU A 153 13.96 -16.27 19.99
C LEU A 153 15.39 -15.74 20.16
N ILE A 154 15.81 -14.78 19.32
CA ILE A 154 17.14 -14.15 19.44
C ILE A 154 17.30 -13.50 20.82
N PHE A 155 16.30 -12.70 21.24
CA PHE A 155 16.32 -12.05 22.54
C PHE A 155 16.40 -13.05 23.71
N ALA A 156 15.67 -14.16 23.63
CA ALA A 156 15.73 -15.22 24.64
C ALA A 156 17.11 -15.87 24.71
N LEU A 157 17.75 -16.13 23.56
CA LEU A 157 19.10 -16.69 23.50
C LEU A 157 20.15 -15.72 24.07
N GLU A 158 20.08 -14.43 23.73
CA GLU A 158 20.96 -13.41 24.30
C GLU A 158 20.82 -13.31 25.82
N THR A 159 19.58 -13.33 26.31
CA THR A 159 19.28 -13.27 27.74
C THR A 159 19.81 -14.51 28.46
N ALA A 160 19.62 -15.70 27.89
CA ALA A 160 20.12 -16.95 28.45
C ALA A 160 21.65 -17.00 28.48
N LEU A 161 22.32 -16.53 27.42
CA LEU A 161 23.78 -16.45 27.38
C LEU A 161 24.33 -15.49 28.45
N MET A 162 23.73 -14.31 28.60
CA MET A 162 24.12 -13.35 29.63
C MET A 162 23.91 -13.92 31.04
N ALA A 163 22.76 -14.56 31.29
CA ALA A 163 22.49 -15.22 32.56
C ALA A 163 23.51 -16.33 32.87
N PHE A 164 23.86 -17.14 31.86
CA PHE A 164 24.88 -18.18 31.99
C PHE A 164 26.27 -17.59 32.31
N LEU A 165 26.70 -16.57 31.58
CA LEU A 165 28.00 -15.92 31.80
C LEU A 165 28.08 -15.28 33.20
N VAL A 166 27.01 -14.62 33.64
CA VAL A 166 26.92 -14.04 34.98
C VAL A 166 27.02 -15.14 36.05
N GLY A 167 26.24 -16.22 35.91
CA GLY A 167 26.31 -17.36 36.83
C GLY A 167 27.69 -17.99 36.89
N PHE A 168 28.34 -18.21 35.74
CA PHE A 168 29.68 -18.77 35.64
C PHE A 168 30.74 -17.88 36.31
N CYS A 169 30.66 -16.55 36.14
CA CYS A 169 31.57 -15.61 36.81
C CYS A 169 31.40 -15.66 38.34
N PHE A 170 30.16 -15.66 38.84
CA PHE A 170 29.88 -15.75 40.28
C PHE A 170 30.37 -17.07 40.90
N GLU A 171 30.18 -18.21 40.23
CA GLU A 171 30.73 -19.49 40.69
C GLU A 171 32.26 -19.49 40.75
N ARG A 172 32.92 -18.86 39.78
CA ARG A 172 34.39 -18.75 39.78
C ARG A 172 34.93 -17.87 40.90
N ASP A 173 34.23 -16.81 41.27
CA ASP A 173 34.64 -15.94 42.37
C ASP A 173 34.44 -16.59 43.74
N HIS A 174 33.51 -17.55 43.88
CA HIS A 174 33.36 -18.35 45.10
C HIS A 174 34.44 -19.44 45.28
N LEU A 175 35.17 -19.80 44.21
CA LEU A 175 36.23 -20.82 44.23
C LEU A 175 37.64 -20.24 44.38
N ARG A 176 37.78 -18.92 44.53
CA ARG A 176 39.04 -18.19 44.82
C ARG A 176 39.04 -17.66 46.24
#